data_AF-A0A7S9L115-F1
#
_entry.id   AF-A0A7S9L115-F1
#
_cell.length_a   1.000
_cell.length_b   1.000
_cell.length_c   1.000
_cell.angle_alpha   90.00
_cell.angle_beta   90.00
_cell.angle_gamma   90.00
#
_symmetry.space_group_name_H-M   'P 1'
#
loop_
_entity.id
_entity.type
_entity.pdbx_description
1 polymer ?
#
loop_
_entity_poly.entity_id
_entity_poly.type
_entity_poly.pdbx_seq_one_letter_code
_entity_poly.pdbx_strand_id
1 'polypeptide(L)'
;MIPEIFKQDTNLDILVFGFDVNVNYVYNWPSKRIDEKEPTVVHLEFRSDSQIIPGTGYRSHFLFSAFLTRCGYGSIQELAVALGEHLAIENGYEPPQAEQQLSLF
;
A
#
# COMPACT_ATOMS: atom_id res chain seq x y z
N MET A 1 9.17 -18.18 4.58
CA MET A 1 7.83 -18.23 5.20
C MET A 1 7.31 -16.81 5.24
N ILE A 2 6.08 -16.56 4.79
CA ILE A 2 5.48 -15.23 4.85
C ILE A 2 5.15 -14.91 6.33
N PRO A 3 5.50 -13.72 6.85
CA PRO A 3 5.14 -13.33 8.20
C PRO A 3 3.62 -13.32 8.42
N GLU A 4 3.15 -13.82 9.56
CA GLU A 4 1.72 -13.94 9.89
C GLU A 4 0.97 -12.60 9.82
N ILE A 5 1.66 -11.49 10.11
CA ILE A 5 1.10 -10.14 10.02
C ILE A 5 0.55 -9.79 8.62
N PHE A 6 1.05 -10.45 7.57
CA PHE A 6 0.61 -10.24 6.18
C PHE A 6 -0.42 -11.26 5.71
N LYS A 7 -0.72 -12.30 6.49
CA LYS A 7 -1.64 -13.39 6.10
C LYS A 7 -3.09 -13.10 6.50
N GLN A 8 -3.56 -11.90 6.21
CA GLN A 8 -4.90 -11.47 6.59
C GLN A 8 -5.46 -10.52 5.54
N ASP A 9 -6.77 -10.50 5.42
CA ASP A 9 -7.46 -9.48 4.63
C ASP A 9 -7.83 -8.34 5.58
N THR A 10 -7.54 -7.10 5.20
CA THR A 10 -7.78 -5.95 6.07
C THR A 10 -8.05 -4.68 5.25
N ASN A 11 -8.80 -3.77 5.85
CA ASN A 11 -9.04 -2.44 5.32
C ASN A 11 -8.32 -1.43 6.22
N LEU A 12 -7.54 -0.53 5.59
CA LEU A 12 -6.67 0.41 6.28
C LEU A 12 -6.96 1.82 5.79
N ASP A 13 -7.14 2.73 6.73
CA ASP A 13 -7.10 4.16 6.46
C ASP A 13 -5.67 4.65 6.73
N ILE A 14 -5.01 5.15 5.68
CA ILE A 14 -3.62 5.59 5.74
C ILE A 14 -3.50 7.03 5.24
N LEU A 15 -2.40 7.68 5.63
CA LEU A 15 -2.02 8.98 5.10
C LEU A 15 -0.89 8.80 4.09
N VAL A 16 -1.12 9.23 2.84
CA VAL A 16 -0.08 9.30 1.81
C VAL A 16 0.22 10.78 1.58
N PHE A 17 1.43 11.21 1.95
CA PHE A 17 1.82 12.63 1.94
C PHE A 17 0.79 13.58 2.60
N GLY A 18 0.15 13.11 3.67
CA GLY A 18 -0.86 13.87 4.42
C GLY A 18 -2.29 13.83 3.84
N PHE A 19 -2.53 13.04 2.78
CA PHE A 19 -3.86 12.84 2.22
C PHE A 19 -4.44 11.50 2.65
N ASP A 20 -5.73 11.50 2.98
CA ASP A 20 -6.46 10.28 3.35
C ASP A 20 -6.61 9.33 2.15
N VAL A 21 -6.18 8.10 2.36
CA VAL A 21 -6.27 7.00 1.39
C VAL A 21 -6.79 5.76 2.10
N ASN A 22 -7.87 5.19 1.58
CA ASN A 22 -8.37 3.89 2.01
C ASN A 22 -7.70 2.80 1.18
N VAL A 23 -7.17 1.77 1.85
CA VAL A 23 -6.50 0.64 1.21
C VAL A 23 -7.16 -0.65 1.64
N ASN A 24 -7.68 -1.38 0.66
CA ASN A 24 -8.16 -2.73 0.86
C ASN A 24 -7.04 -3.72 0.51
N TYR A 25 -6.49 -4.38 1.52
CA TYR A 25 -5.46 -5.41 1.40
C TYR A 25 -6.10 -6.79 1.44
N VAL A 26 -5.87 -7.59 0.41
CA VAL A 26 -6.37 -8.97 0.29
C VAL A 26 -5.20 -9.91 0.05
N TYR A 27 -4.88 -10.71 1.07
CA TYR A 27 -3.83 -11.73 0.99
C TYR A 27 -4.28 -12.87 0.08
N ASN A 28 -5.50 -13.38 0.30
CA ASN A 28 -6.01 -14.57 -0.40
C ASN A 28 -6.63 -14.24 -1.76
N TRP A 29 -5.97 -13.41 -2.57
CA TRP A 29 -6.44 -13.10 -3.92
C TRP A 29 -6.00 -14.18 -4.93
N PRO A 30 -6.90 -14.69 -5.78
CA PRO A 30 -8.36 -14.51 -5.78
C PRO A 30 -9.03 -15.34 -4.68
N SER A 31 -10.09 -14.80 -4.08
CA SER A 31 -10.83 -15.36 -2.94
C SER A 31 -11.56 -16.69 -3.19
N LYS A 32 -11.43 -17.26 -4.40
CA LYS A 32 -12.01 -18.55 -4.81
C LYS A 32 -11.06 -19.73 -4.65
N ARG A 33 -9.86 -19.52 -4.11
CA ARG A 33 -8.91 -20.62 -3.88
C ARG A 33 -9.39 -21.49 -2.71
N ILE A 34 -9.52 -22.79 -2.98
CA ILE A 34 -9.95 -23.82 -2.02
C ILE A 34 -8.72 -24.67 -1.60
N ASP A 35 -7.53 -24.36 -2.12
CA ASP A 35 -6.30 -25.03 -1.71
C ASP A 35 -5.69 -24.36 -0.47
N GLU A 36 -5.22 -25.14 0.51
CA GLU A 36 -4.46 -24.64 1.68
C GLU A 36 -3.06 -24.09 1.31
N LYS A 37 -2.85 -23.76 0.04
CA LYS A 37 -1.57 -23.27 -0.47
C LYS A 37 -1.50 -21.76 -0.31
N GLU A 38 -0.29 -21.27 -0.03
CA GLU A 38 -0.05 -19.82 -0.01
C GLU A 38 -0.44 -19.20 -1.38
N PRO A 39 -1.11 -18.04 -1.37
CA PRO A 39 -1.47 -17.33 -2.58
C PRO A 39 -0.21 -16.93 -3.35
N THR A 40 -0.27 -16.91 -4.68
CA THR A 40 0.86 -16.49 -5.53
C THR A 40 1.00 -14.97 -5.55
N VAL A 41 -0.13 -14.27 -5.40
CA VAL A 41 -0.22 -12.82 -5.45
C VAL A 41 -1.10 -12.32 -4.31
N VAL A 42 -0.78 -11.15 -3.81
CA VAL A 42 -1.64 -10.38 -2.90
C VAL A 42 -2.13 -9.15 -3.64
N HIS A 43 -3.28 -8.64 -3.23
CA HIS A 43 -3.95 -7.53 -3.89
C HIS A 43 -4.08 -6.34 -2.92
N LEU A 44 -3.75 -5.15 -3.41
CA LEU A 44 -3.97 -3.89 -2.71
C LEU A 44 -4.81 -3.00 -3.62
N GLU A 45 -5.97 -2.58 -3.14
CA GLU A 45 -6.80 -1.62 -3.83
C GLU A 45 -6.76 -0.29 -3.09
N PHE A 46 -6.21 0.73 -3.75
CA PHE A 46 -6.15 2.08 -3.21
C PHE A 46 -7.36 2.89 -3.68
N ARG A 47 -8.07 3.49 -2.74
CA ARG A 47 -9.23 4.36 -2.96
C ARG A 47 -8.98 5.69 -2.26
N SER A 48 -9.06 6.79 -2.99
CA SER A 48 -8.95 8.14 -2.43
C SER A 48 -9.72 9.11 -3.29
N ASP A 49 -10.30 10.13 -2.66
CA ASP A 49 -10.90 11.29 -3.34
C ASP A 49 -9.85 12.39 -3.62
N SER A 50 -8.59 12.18 -3.21
CA SER A 50 -7.48 13.12 -3.39
C SER A 50 -6.88 13.05 -4.81
N GLN A 51 -6.24 14.16 -5.21
CA GLN A 51 -5.45 14.23 -6.45
C GLN A 51 -4.19 13.35 -6.41
N ILE A 52 -3.76 12.89 -5.23
CA ILE A 52 -2.59 11.99 -5.07
C ILE A 52 -2.84 10.62 -5.70
N ILE A 53 -4.08 10.12 -5.59
CA ILE A 53 -4.53 8.90 -6.27
C ILE A 53 -5.77 9.30 -7.10
N PRO A 54 -5.59 9.79 -8.34
CA PRO A 54 -6.69 10.38 -9.10
C PRO A 54 -7.83 9.37 -9.31
N GLY A 55 -9.07 9.81 -9.02
CA GLY A 55 -10.29 8.98 -8.98
C GLY A 55 -10.71 8.28 -10.29
N THR A 56 -10.04 8.56 -11.42
CA THR A 56 -10.19 7.76 -12.66
C THR A 56 -9.30 6.52 -12.69
N GLY A 57 -8.38 6.37 -11.74
CA GLY A 57 -7.47 5.25 -11.60
C GLY A 57 -7.82 4.38 -10.39
N TYR A 58 -8.79 3.48 -10.54
CA TYR A 58 -8.87 2.31 -9.66
C TYR A 58 -7.56 1.52 -9.77
N ARG A 59 -6.74 1.60 -8.72
CA ARG A 59 -5.35 1.11 -8.68
C ARG A 59 -5.28 -0.22 -7.95
N SER A 60 -5.88 -1.24 -8.53
CA SER A 60 -5.60 -2.61 -8.13
C SER A 60 -4.13 -2.92 -8.36
N HIS A 61 -3.37 -3.06 -7.28
CA HIS A 61 -1.97 -3.43 -7.30
C HIS A 61 -1.81 -4.88 -6.89
N PHE A 62 -1.04 -5.62 -7.67
CA PHE A 62 -0.73 -7.01 -7.39
C PHE A 62 0.74 -7.12 -7.02
N LEU A 63 1.02 -7.67 -5.84
CA LEU A 63 2.36 -8.00 -5.42
C LEU A 63 2.50 -9.51 -5.40
N PHE A 64 3.63 -10.04 -5.86
CA PHE A 64 3.93 -11.45 -5.64
C PHE A 64 4.06 -11.71 -4.13
N SER A 65 3.40 -12.73 -3.62
CA SER A 65 3.47 -13.08 -2.19
C SER A 65 4.90 -13.39 -1.73
N ALA A 66 5.76 -13.83 -2.65
CA ALA A 66 7.19 -13.99 -2.43
C ALA A 66 7.88 -12.70 -1.93
N PHE A 67 7.41 -11.51 -2.35
CA PHE A 67 7.91 -10.23 -1.84
C PHE A 67 7.74 -10.10 -0.33
N LEU A 68 6.61 -10.56 0.20
CA LEU A 68 6.29 -10.49 1.64
C LEU A 68 7.20 -11.37 2.49
N THR A 69 7.88 -12.36 1.90
CA THR A 69 8.85 -13.19 2.62
C THR A 69 10.13 -12.45 2.99
N ARG A 70 10.44 -11.35 2.30
CA ARG A 70 11.69 -10.58 2.44
C ARG A 70 11.45 -9.10 2.67
N CYS A 71 10.19 -8.64 2.69
CA CYS A 71 9.91 -7.24 2.93
C CYS A 71 10.28 -6.90 4.38
N GLY A 72 10.89 -5.73 4.59
CA GLY A 72 11.33 -5.27 5.90
C GLY A 72 10.26 -4.50 6.67
N TYR A 73 9.02 -4.49 6.20
CA TYR A 73 7.93 -3.74 6.81
C TYR A 73 7.41 -4.45 8.06
N GLY A 74 7.20 -3.69 9.13
CA GLY A 74 6.68 -4.17 10.40
C GLY A 74 5.15 -4.35 10.41
N SER A 75 4.44 -3.79 9.42
CA SER A 75 2.99 -3.88 9.30
C SER A 75 2.49 -3.77 7.85
N ILE A 76 1.24 -4.19 7.61
CA ILE A 76 0.55 -3.96 6.32
C ILE A 76 0.39 -2.46 6.06
N GLN A 77 0.17 -1.66 7.12
CA GLN A 77 0.05 -0.21 7.02
C GLN A 77 1.34 0.45 6.49
N GLU A 78 2.50 0.08 7.03
CA GLU A 78 3.79 0.58 6.53
C GLU A 78 4.01 0.22 5.06
N LEU A 79 3.70 -1.03 4.68
CA LEU A 79 3.75 -1.47 3.28
C LEU A 79 2.82 -0.63 2.39
N ALA A 80 1.59 -0.39 2.84
CA ALA A 80 0.57 0.35 2.10
C ALA A 80 0.94 1.83 1.94
N VAL A 81 1.50 2.46 2.98
CA VAL A 81 2.03 3.84 2.91
C VAL A 81 3.17 3.93 1.92
N ALA A 82 4.19 3.08 2.06
CA ALA A 82 5.35 3.11 1.16
C ALA A 82 4.95 2.90 -0.31
N LEU A 83 4.02 1.98 -0.57
CA LEU A 83 3.49 1.76 -1.91
C LEU A 83 2.65 2.94 -2.40
N GLY A 84 1.79 3.51 -1.54
CA GLY A 84 0.99 4.68 -1.86
C GLY A 84 1.84 5.90 -2.22
N GLU A 85 2.90 6.16 -1.46
CA GLU A 85 3.85 7.24 -1.73
C GLU A 85 4.60 7.03 -3.04
N HIS A 86 5.08 5.81 -3.30
CA HIS A 86 5.73 5.46 -4.55
C HIS A 86 4.80 5.71 -5.75
N LEU A 87 3.55 5.27 -5.65
CA LEU A 87 2.53 5.46 -6.69
C LEU A 87 2.19 6.93 -6.90
N ALA A 88 2.14 7.73 -5.85
CA ALA A 88 1.91 9.16 -5.95
C ALA A 88 3.03 9.83 -6.75
N ILE A 89 4.29 9.51 -6.42
CA ILE A 89 5.46 10.04 -7.13
C ILE A 89 5.45 9.62 -8.61
N GLU A 90 5.15 8.35 -8.90
CA GLU A 90 5.02 7.87 -10.29
C GLU A 90 3.94 8.61 -11.09
N ASN A 91 2.94 9.20 -10.42
CA ASN A 91 1.90 10.02 -11.05
C ASN A 91 2.28 11.48 -11.24
N GLY A 92 3.50 11.85 -10.88
CA GLY A 92 3.95 13.24 -10.91
C GLY A 92 3.54 14.04 -9.68
N TYR A 93 3.17 13.40 -8.57
CA TYR A 93 3.08 14.11 -7.29
C TYR A 93 4.49 14.45 -6.81
N GLU A 94 4.76 15.75 -6.65
CA GLU A 94 5.99 16.23 -6.04
C GLU A 94 5.75 16.39 -4.53
N PRO A 95 6.32 15.53 -3.68
CA PRO A 95 6.14 15.67 -2.24
C PRO A 95 6.72 17.00 -1.78
N PRO A 96 6.09 17.66 -0.79
CA PRO A 96 6.67 18.85 -0.19
C PRO A 96 8.08 18.49 0.27
N GLN A 97 9.09 19.22 -0.21
CA GLN A 97 10.46 19.04 0.26
C GLN A 97 10.41 19.11 1.78
N ALA A 98 10.93 18.07 2.46
CA ALA A 98 11.11 18.08 3.90
C ALA A 98 11.74 19.42 4.24
N GLU A 99 10.99 20.28 4.93
CA GLU A 99 11.34 21.68 5.09
C GLU A 99 12.81 21.74 5.46
N GLN A 100 13.61 22.46 4.66
CA GLN A 100 14.83 23.04 5.17
C GLN A 100 14.41 23.75 6.44
N GLN A 101 14.69 23.11 7.58
CA GLN A 101 14.38 23.57 8.91
C GLN A 101 14.70 25.06 8.92
N LEU A 102 13.67 25.92 8.86
CA LEU A 102 13.83 27.36 8.97
C LEU A 102 14.33 27.58 10.39
N SER A 103 15.66 27.54 10.54
CA SER A 103 16.35 27.88 11.77
C SER A 103 16.16 29.38 11.95
N LEU A 104 15.04 29.74 12.56
CA LEU A 104 14.71 31.07 13.03
C LEU A 104 15.13 31.22 14.50
N PHE A 105 16.31 30.73 14.90
CA PHE A 105 16.95 31.08 16.17
C PHE A 105 18.48 30.96 16.02
#